data_AF-A0A349UYI4-F1
#
_entry.id   AF-A0A349UYI4-F1
#
_cell.length_a   1.000
_cell.length_b   1.000
_cell.length_c   1.000
_cell.angle_alpha   90.00
_cell.angle_beta   90.00
_cell.angle_gamma   90.00
#
_symmetry.space_group_name_H-M   'P 1'
#
loop_
_entity.id
_entity.type
_entity.pdbx_description
1 polymer ?
#
loop_
_entity_poly.entity_id
_entity_poly.type
_entity_poly.pdbx_seq_one_letter_code
_entity_poly.pdbx_strand_id
1 'polypeptide(L)'
;PMIAKLVTHGSDREQAAQTMLRALDRFEIRGIQSNIPFLAALVQHPRFLAGETTTGFIEEEFPEGFAGNALSQDIIRRIVALVAVVHEHWHLREDAHAVIPQTQSANRVIQIDEDQY
;
A
#
# COMPACT_ATOMS: atom_id res chain seq x y z
N PRO A 1 -16.15 16.26 12.85
CA PRO A 1 -17.36 16.57 12.04
C PRO A 1 -17.77 15.32 11.25
N MET A 2 -19.06 15.13 10.97
CA MET A 2 -19.54 13.92 10.29
C MET A 2 -19.51 14.10 8.77
N ILE A 3 -18.90 13.14 8.05
CA ILE A 3 -18.82 13.12 6.58
C ILE A 3 -19.79 12.09 5.98
N ALA A 4 -19.80 10.86 6.52
CA ALA A 4 -20.64 9.77 6.02
C ALA A 4 -20.90 8.71 7.12
N LYS A 5 -21.82 7.79 6.84
CA LYS A 5 -22.01 6.54 7.60
C LYS A 5 -21.64 5.37 6.70
N LEU A 6 -20.69 4.55 7.14
CA LEU A 6 -20.33 3.30 6.47
C LEU A 6 -20.93 2.15 7.26
N VAL A 7 -21.75 1.33 6.61
CA VAL A 7 -22.45 0.20 7.22
C VAL A 7 -22.17 -1.04 6.38
N THR A 8 -21.83 -2.15 7.03
CA THR A 8 -21.57 -3.44 6.39
C THR A 8 -22.36 -4.54 7.09
N HIS A 9 -22.52 -5.67 6.41
CA HIS A 9 -23.18 -6.85 6.94
C HIS A 9 -22.37 -8.11 6.58
N GLY A 10 -22.63 -9.21 7.28
CA GLY A 10 -22.02 -10.52 7.07
C GLY A 10 -22.90 -11.59 7.71
N SER A 11 -22.61 -12.87 7.47
CA SER A 11 -23.37 -13.97 8.10
C SER A 11 -23.10 -14.08 9.60
N ASP A 12 -21.97 -13.55 10.05
CA ASP A 12 -21.55 -13.47 11.45
C ASP A 12 -20.79 -12.15 11.69
N ARG A 13 -20.46 -11.90 12.96
CA ARG A 13 -19.77 -10.66 13.39
C ARG A 13 -18.39 -10.54 12.77
N GLU A 14 -17.66 -11.64 12.62
CA GLU A 14 -16.32 -11.66 12.07
C GLU A 14 -16.34 -11.27 10.58
N GLN A 15 -17.25 -11.86 9.79
CA GLN A 15 -17.42 -11.52 8.38
C GLN A 15 -17.91 -10.08 8.17
N ALA A 16 -18.79 -9.59 9.03
CA ALA A 16 -19.22 -8.19 8.99
C ALA A 16 -18.03 -7.25 9.27
N ALA A 17 -17.20 -7.56 10.27
CA ALA A 17 -15.98 -6.82 10.59
C ALA A 17 -14.97 -6.86 9.45
N GLN A 18 -14.68 -8.04 8.87
CA GLN A 18 -13.80 -8.16 7.70
C GLN A 18 -14.32 -7.38 6.50
N THR A 19 -15.63 -7.35 6.28
CA THR A 19 -16.25 -6.55 5.22
C THR A 19 -16.11 -5.06 5.50
N MET A 20 -16.28 -4.63 6.76
CA MET A 20 -16.01 -3.26 7.19
C MET A 20 -14.57 -2.86 6.91
N LEU A 21 -13.59 -3.72 7.23
CA LEU A 21 -12.17 -3.44 6.99
C LEU A 21 -11.87 -3.25 5.50
N ARG A 22 -12.37 -4.15 4.64
CA ARG A 22 -12.25 -3.98 3.18
C ARG A 22 -12.91 -2.71 2.66
N ALA A 23 -14.04 -2.32 3.25
CA ALA A 23 -14.75 -1.11 2.87
C ALA A 23 -13.98 0.15 3.30
N LEU A 24 -13.43 0.16 4.52
CA LEU A 24 -12.58 1.24 5.03
C LEU A 24 -11.27 1.39 4.24
N ASP A 25 -10.64 0.28 3.85
CA ASP A 25 -9.42 0.28 3.03
C ASP A 25 -9.62 0.94 1.65
N ARG A 26 -10.83 0.84 1.10
CA ARG A 26 -11.22 1.47 -0.16
C ARG A 26 -11.84 2.86 0.03
N PHE A 27 -12.04 3.30 1.27
CA PHE A 27 -12.73 4.55 1.56
C PHE A 27 -11.76 5.71 1.43
N GLU A 28 -11.91 6.49 0.37
CA GLU A 28 -11.00 7.58 0.06
C GLU A 28 -11.58 8.94 0.47
N ILE A 29 -10.84 9.67 1.31
CA ILE A 29 -11.10 11.06 1.65
C ILE A 29 -9.83 11.85 1.39
N ARG A 30 -9.92 12.91 0.59
CA ARG A 30 -8.81 13.81 0.28
C ARG A 30 -9.04 15.19 0.88
N GLY A 31 -7.96 15.88 1.23
CA GLY A 31 -7.97 17.29 1.63
C GLY A 31 -8.36 17.58 3.08
N ILE A 32 -8.77 16.58 3.85
CA ILE A 32 -9.04 16.70 5.29
C ILE A 32 -8.47 15.53 6.06
N GLN A 33 -8.15 15.74 7.33
CA GLN A 33 -7.81 14.65 8.25
C GLN A 33 -9.06 13.81 8.52
N SER A 34 -8.89 12.48 8.51
CA SER A 34 -9.97 11.51 8.69
C SER A 34 -9.68 10.57 9.86
N ASN A 35 -10.73 10.07 10.50
CA ASN A 35 -10.65 9.05 11.56
C ASN A 35 -10.68 7.61 11.02
N ILE A 36 -10.60 7.40 9.69
CA ILE A 36 -10.57 6.06 9.07
C ILE A 36 -9.52 5.12 9.70
N PRO A 37 -8.26 5.53 9.94
CA PRO A 37 -7.27 4.64 10.55
C PRO A 37 -7.67 4.19 11.97
N PHE A 38 -8.27 5.08 12.75
CA PHE A 38 -8.78 4.75 14.09
C PHE A 38 -9.94 3.76 14.01
N LEU A 39 -10.90 3.99 13.11
CA LEU A 39 -12.04 3.06 12.92
C LEU A 39 -11.57 1.67 12.47
N ALA A 40 -10.56 1.60 11.59
CA ALA A 40 -9.98 0.33 11.16
C ALA A 40 -9.29 -0.41 12.31
N ALA A 41 -8.56 0.30 13.18
CA ALA A 41 -7.96 -0.29 14.38
C ALA A 41 -9.02 -0.77 15.37
N LEU A 42 -10.06 0.04 15.62
CA LEU A 42 -11.16 -0.29 16.52
C LEU A 42 -11.92 -1.55 16.08
N VAL A 43 -12.23 -1.70 14.79
CA VAL A 43 -12.93 -2.88 14.25
C VAL A 43 -12.09 -4.16 14.39
N GLN A 44 -10.76 -4.05 14.36
CA GLN A 44 -9.84 -5.16 14.56
C GLN A 44 -9.57 -5.47 16.04
N HIS A 45 -10.03 -4.62 16.97
CA HIS A 45 -9.73 -4.79 18.38
C HIS A 45 -10.35 -6.08 18.95
N PRO A 46 -9.62 -6.92 19.70
CA PRO A 46 -10.14 -8.20 20.19
C PRO A 46 -11.44 -8.07 20.99
N ARG A 47 -11.52 -7.11 21.92
CA ARG A 47 -12.76 -6.84 22.68
C ARG A 47 -13.91 -6.37 21.79
N PHE A 48 -13.63 -5.63 20.72
CA PHE A 48 -14.65 -5.25 19.75
C PHE A 48 -15.16 -6.47 18.99
N LEU A 49 -14.27 -7.36 18.55
CA LEU A 49 -14.66 -8.61 17.87
C LEU A 49 -15.41 -9.57 18.80
N ALA A 50 -15.02 -9.66 20.07
CA ALA A 50 -15.70 -10.45 21.10
C ALA A 50 -17.06 -9.87 21.53
N GLY A 51 -17.33 -8.59 21.22
CA GLY A 51 -18.54 -7.89 21.67
C GLY A 51 -18.47 -7.41 23.13
N GLU A 52 -17.28 -7.42 23.74
CA GLU A 52 -17.01 -7.05 25.13
C GLU A 52 -16.77 -5.53 25.28
N THR A 53 -17.70 -4.74 24.72
CA THR A 53 -17.62 -3.28 24.69
C THR A 53 -18.55 -2.64 25.73
N THR A 54 -18.02 -1.72 26.53
CA THR A 54 -18.76 -0.87 27.48
C THR A 54 -18.96 0.54 26.90
N THR A 55 -19.72 1.39 27.58
CA THR A 55 -19.77 2.82 27.24
C THR A 55 -18.45 3.55 27.49
N GLY A 56 -17.56 2.98 28.30
CA GLY A 56 -16.20 3.48 28.56
C GLY A 56 -15.12 2.86 27.67
N PHE A 57 -15.49 1.98 26.73
CA PHE A 57 -14.54 1.17 25.94
C PHE A 57 -13.41 2.00 25.31
N ILE A 58 -13.72 3.15 24.72
CA ILE A 58 -12.72 3.99 24.06
C ILE A 58 -11.76 4.61 25.09
N GLU A 59 -12.26 5.04 26.25
CA GLU A 59 -11.45 5.61 27.33
C GLU A 59 -10.55 4.54 27.98
N GLU A 60 -11.05 3.30 28.06
CA GLU A 60 -10.31 2.14 28.58
C GLU A 60 -9.18 1.69 27.63
N GLU A 61 -9.45 1.56 26.33
CA GLU A 61 -8.49 1.01 25.36
C GLU A 61 -7.61 2.07 24.69
N PHE A 62 -8.05 3.33 24.66
CA PHE A 62 -7.33 4.45 24.04
C PHE A 62 -7.26 5.66 24.98
N PRO A 63 -6.72 5.51 26.22
CA PRO A 63 -6.72 6.57 27.23
C PRO A 63 -5.92 7.81 26.78
N GLU A 64 -4.83 7.61 26.05
CA GLU A 64 -3.97 8.68 25.49
C GLU A 64 -4.35 9.02 24.04
N GLY A 65 -5.51 8.55 23.59
CA GLY A 65 -5.96 8.65 22.20
C GLY A 65 -5.28 7.64 21.26
N PHE A 66 -5.50 7.83 19.96
CA PHE A 66 -5.03 6.92 18.93
C PHE A 66 -3.75 7.43 18.26
N ALA A 67 -2.62 6.76 18.52
CA ALA A 67 -1.31 7.08 17.96
C ALA A 67 -0.98 6.34 16.64
N GLY A 68 -1.92 5.54 16.11
CA GLY A 68 -1.66 4.67 14.96
C GLY A 68 -1.12 3.29 15.35
N ASN A 69 -1.07 2.39 14.37
CA ASN A 69 -0.49 1.06 14.58
C ASN A 69 1.04 1.17 14.53
N ALA A 70 1.71 0.93 15.67
CA ALA A 70 3.16 0.85 15.70
C ALA A 70 3.63 -0.36 14.90
N LEU A 71 4.44 -0.14 13.87
CA LEU A 71 5.12 -1.22 13.17
C LEU A 71 6.17 -1.82 14.10
N SER A 72 6.15 -3.15 14.24
CA SER A 72 7.21 -3.82 14.99
C SER A 72 8.56 -3.61 14.30
N GLN A 73 9.63 -3.57 15.08
CA GLN A 73 10.99 -3.44 14.55
C GLN A 73 11.33 -4.55 13.55
N ASP A 74 10.74 -5.74 13.72
CA ASP A 74 10.91 -6.86 12.78
C ASP A 74 10.25 -6.58 11.42
N ILE A 75 9.05 -5.99 11.40
CA ILE A 75 8.39 -5.61 10.15
C ILE A 75 9.21 -4.52 9.45
N ILE A 76 9.67 -3.51 10.20
CA ILE A 76 10.52 -2.44 9.65
C ILE A 76 11.78 -3.04 9.02
N ARG A 77 12.48 -3.93 9.73
CA ARG A 77 13.68 -4.61 9.21
C ARG A 77 13.39 -5.42 7.95
N ARG A 78 12.27 -6.14 7.89
CA ARG A 78 11.87 -6.92 6.70
C ARG A 78 11.58 -6.01 5.51
N ILE A 79 10.89 -4.90 5.73
CA ILE A 79 10.62 -3.90 4.69
C ILE A 79 11.93 -3.31 4.18
N VAL A 80 12.82 -2.89 5.08
CA VAL A 80 14.14 -2.35 4.71
C VAL A 80 14.96 -3.37 3.92
N ALA A 81 15.01 -4.63 4.37
CA ALA A 81 15.73 -5.69 3.66
C ALA A 81 15.14 -5.95 2.26
N LEU A 82 13.81 -6.00 2.14
CA LEU A 82 13.13 -6.15 0.85
C LEU A 82 13.45 -4.99 -0.10
N VAL A 83 13.36 -3.75 0.39
CA VAL A 83 13.68 -2.54 -0.38
C VAL A 83 15.14 -2.57 -0.84
N ALA A 84 16.07 -2.95 0.03
CA ALA A 84 17.50 -3.04 -0.31
C ALA A 84 17.77 -4.09 -1.40
N VAL A 85 17.17 -5.28 -1.29
CA VAL A 85 17.30 -6.34 -2.31
C VAL A 85 16.71 -5.92 -3.65
N VAL A 86 15.52 -5.32 -3.62
CA VAL A 86 14.87 -4.80 -4.83
C VAL A 86 15.76 -3.72 -5.45
N HIS A 87 16.21 -2.74 -4.66
CA HIS A 87 17.07 -1.65 -5.11
C HIS A 87 18.37 -2.15 -5.76
N GLU A 88 19.04 -3.12 -5.13
CA GLU A 88 20.24 -3.77 -5.68
C GLU A 88 19.95 -4.47 -7.01
N HIS A 89 18.83 -5.20 -7.09
CA HIS A 89 18.42 -5.86 -8.33
C HIS A 89 18.11 -4.88 -9.47
N TRP A 90 17.60 -3.68 -9.17
CA TRP A 90 17.41 -2.63 -10.17
C TRP A 90 18.76 -2.04 -10.59
N HIS A 91 19.65 -1.74 -9.65
CA HIS A 91 20.98 -1.19 -9.94
C HIS A 91 21.80 -2.10 -10.85
N LEU A 92 21.91 -3.39 -10.52
CA LEU A 92 22.65 -4.36 -11.34
C LEU A 92 22.07 -4.53 -12.76
N ARG A 93 20.76 -4.28 -12.92
CA ARG A 93 20.11 -4.33 -14.24
C ARG A 93 20.40 -3.08 -15.07
N GLU A 94 20.46 -1.91 -14.46
CA GLU A 94 20.84 -0.67 -15.16
C GLU A 94 22.29 -0.76 -15.67
N ASP A 95 23.21 -1.24 -14.83
CA ASP A 95 24.61 -1.43 -15.21
C ASP A 95 24.78 -2.47 -16.32
N ALA A 96 23.99 -3.55 -16.31
CA ALA A 96 24.02 -4.56 -17.36
C ALA A 96 23.45 -4.05 -18.71
N HIS A 97 22.45 -3.17 -18.70
CA HIS A 97 21.92 -2.55 -19.93
C HIS A 97 22.87 -1.49 -20.52
N ALA A 98 23.71 -0.86 -19.70
CA ALA A 98 24.74 0.05 -20.17
C ALA A 98 25.87 -0.64 -20.97
N VAL A 99 26.00 -1.96 -20.87
CA VAL A 99 27.07 -2.77 -21.51
C VAL A 99 26.63 -3.43 -22.83
N ILE A 100 25.40 -3.22 -23.31
CA ILE A 100 25.05 -3.65 -24.68
C ILE A 100 25.89 -2.80 -25.66
N PRO A 101 26.80 -3.39 -26.46
CA PRO A 101 27.54 -2.64 -27.45
C PRO A 101 26.52 -2.06 -28.43
N GLN A 102 26.51 -0.74 -28.60
CA GLN A 102 25.83 -0.13 -29.73
C GLN A 102 26.44 -0.76 -30.98
N THR A 103 25.73 -1.72 -31.58
CA THR A 103 26.09 -2.25 -32.89
C THR A 103 26.06 -1.05 -33.81
N GLN A 104 27.25 -0.58 -34.18
CA GLN A 104 27.46 0.52 -35.09
C GLN A 104 26.68 0.17 -36.36
N SER A 105 25.54 0.83 -36.55
CA SER A 105 24.76 0.66 -37.78
C SER A 105 25.63 1.23 -38.89
N ALA A 106 26.35 0.35 -39.58
CA ALA A 106 27.08 0.70 -40.77
C ALA A 106 26.06 1.24 -41.77
N ASN A 107 26.02 2.56 -41.90
CA ASN A 107 25.14 3.27 -42.81
C ASN A 107 25.61 2.94 -44.24
N ARG A 108 25.11 1.82 -44.80
CA ARG A 108 25.31 1.48 -46.21
C ARG A 108 24.38 2.37 -47.03
N VAL A 109 24.91 3.53 -47.41
CA VAL A 109 24.32 4.33 -48.49
C VAL A 109 24.44 3.50 -49.77
N ILE A 110 23.31 2.98 -50.25
CA ILE A 110 23.23 2.38 -51.59
C ILE A 110 23.15 3.56 -52.56
N GLN A 111 24.26 3.84 -53.24
CA GLN A 111 24.29 4.78 -54.34
C GLN A 111 23.72 4.07 -55.57
N ILE A 112 22.55 4.51 -56.03
CA ILE A 112 21.95 4.02 -57.28
C ILE A 112 22.57 4.88 -58.39
N ASP A 113 23.39 4.27 -59.24
CA ASP A 113 23.87 4.93 -60.47
C ASP A 113 22.68 5.07 -61.43
N GLU A 114 22.18 6.30 -61.56
CA GLU A 114 21.30 6.69 -62.67
C GLU A 114 22.16 6.91 -63.93
N ASP A 115 22.56 5.81 -64.57
CA ASP A 115 23.08 5.84 -65.94
C ASP A 115 22.64 4.55 -66.65
N GLN A 116 21.34 4.48 -66.99
CA GLN A 116 20.86 3.75 -68.17
C GLN A 116 19.67 4.49 -68.79
N TYR A 117 19.98 5.21 -69.88
CA TYR A 117 19.06 5.51 -70.97
C TYR A 117 19.46 4.66 -72.18
#